data_AF-A0AAE4K6L0-F1
#
_entry.id   AF-A0AAE4K6L0-F1
#
_cell.length_a   1.000
_cell.length_b   1.000
_cell.length_c   1.000
_cell.angle_alpha   90.00
_cell.angle_beta   90.00
_cell.angle_gamma   90.00
#
_symmetry.space_group_name_H-M   'P 1'
#
loop_
_entity.id
_entity.type
_entity.pdbx_description
1 polymer ?
#
loop_
_entity_poly.entity_id
_entity_poly.type
_entity_poly.pdbx_seq_one_letter_code
_entity_poly.pdbx_strand_id
1 'polypeptide(L)'
;MRANEAMVWKHYLKQIDPQQYESVVESITDWLGIDADLMVPGVMEIELTDGLLSIAYQPMQRFFAFRSLSVEFGLREGFFVVPAAKAPRIGFSVLSAADGGVIDCFAKWICHSDEVAAIPSFLTLASLLEEKAVAVTRSTIGGLQAAEDQKYLRRLLAEQVDLLRQTQAELRETKRRLLGNFAPGCSAGSCESPDSAWSLEDLADWCATNEQLIIVLPRARRGARNSNYERPDHVVAALELLAGPYRRLRLGDISNKEWEEVLLPTGLRLEGSVAPSIAGEHHEKYFCRWAGRKYFLGLHLLRGGGRDPRTCLRIYFAWESISKRVIVGHMTSHLPNSLT
;
A
#
# COMPACT_ATOMS: atom_id res chain seq x y z
N MET A 1 -17.39 4.56 25.11
CA MET A 1 -17.65 4.13 23.71
C MET A 1 -18.30 5.30 22.98
N ARG A 2 -17.52 6.14 22.30
CA ARG A 2 -18.07 7.07 21.30
C ARG A 2 -18.06 6.33 19.97
N ALA A 3 -19.17 6.37 19.24
CA ALA A 3 -19.28 5.76 17.92
C ALA A 3 -18.17 6.30 17.01
N ASN A 4 -17.58 5.42 16.20
CA ASN A 4 -16.62 5.78 15.17
C ASN A 4 -17.41 6.53 14.08
N GLU A 5 -17.48 7.86 14.17
CA GLU A 5 -18.09 8.69 13.14
C GLU A 5 -17.30 8.52 11.84
N ALA A 6 -17.96 7.98 10.82
CA ALA A 6 -17.34 7.80 9.51
C ALA A 6 -17.01 9.17 8.91
N MET A 7 -15.77 9.37 8.48
CA MET A 7 -15.37 10.56 7.73
C MET A 7 -16.10 10.58 6.39
N VAL A 8 -16.93 11.59 6.16
CA VAL A 8 -17.71 11.75 4.92
C VAL A 8 -17.33 13.07 4.27
N TRP A 9 -17.20 13.04 2.94
CA TRP A 9 -17.04 14.24 2.15
C TRP A 9 -18.36 14.97 2.03
N LYS A 10 -18.35 16.27 2.33
CA LYS A 10 -19.45 17.19 1.99
C LYS A 10 -18.95 18.13 0.90
N HIS A 11 -19.73 18.27 -0.17
CA HIS A 11 -19.38 19.10 -1.33
C HIS A 11 -20.45 20.15 -1.56
N TYR A 12 -20.03 21.39 -1.79
CA TYR A 12 -20.92 22.50 -2.06
C TYR A 12 -20.52 23.17 -3.38
N LEU A 13 -21.51 23.54 -4.19
CA LEU A 13 -21.28 24.15 -5.49
C LEU A 13 -22.34 25.19 -5.81
N LYS A 14 -21.90 26.40 -6.17
CA LYS A 14 -22.82 27.47 -6.59
C LYS A 14 -22.32 28.21 -7.80
N GLN A 15 -23.27 28.71 -8.60
CA GLN A 15 -22.99 29.70 -9.62
C GLN A 15 -22.89 31.09 -9.00
N ILE A 16 -21.91 31.87 -9.44
CA ILE A 16 -21.57 33.16 -8.85
C ILE A 16 -21.26 34.20 -9.94
N ASP A 17 -21.38 35.48 -9.62
CA ASP A 17 -21.03 36.57 -10.53
C ASP A 17 -19.52 36.59 -10.79
N PRO A 18 -19.06 36.64 -12.07
CA PRO A 18 -17.65 36.73 -12.40
C PRO A 18 -16.91 37.93 -11.79
N GLN A 19 -17.62 39.00 -11.42
CA GLN A 19 -17.06 40.20 -10.79
C GLN A 19 -16.68 39.96 -9.33
N GLN A 20 -17.18 38.90 -8.70
CA GLN A 20 -16.87 38.56 -7.31
C GLN A 20 -15.53 37.83 -7.15
N TYR A 21 -14.77 37.60 -8.23
CA TYR A 21 -13.51 36.87 -8.20
C TYR A 21 -12.52 37.42 -7.16
N GLU A 22 -12.23 38.71 -7.19
CA GLU A 22 -11.24 39.34 -6.30
C GLU A 22 -11.68 39.21 -4.84
N SER A 23 -12.94 39.54 -4.54
CA SER A 23 -13.51 39.41 -3.20
C SER A 23 -13.50 37.96 -2.66
N VAL A 24 -13.69 36.97 -3.54
CA VAL A 24 -13.60 35.54 -3.19
C VAL A 24 -12.16 35.16 -2.87
N VAL A 25 -11.21 35.54 -3.72
CA VAL A 25 -9.79 35.24 -3.49
C VAL A 25 -9.32 35.89 -2.19
N GLU A 26 -9.59 37.18 -1.98
CA GLU A 26 -9.24 37.92 -0.76
C GLU A 26 -9.80 37.25 0.50
N SER A 27 -11.09 36.89 0.52
CA SER A 27 -11.66 36.26 1.72
C SER A 27 -11.10 34.86 1.99
N ILE A 28 -10.67 34.14 0.95
CA ILE A 28 -10.04 32.82 1.12
C ILE A 28 -8.60 32.98 1.58
N THR A 29 -7.83 33.92 1.01
CA THR A 29 -6.45 34.17 1.43
C THR A 29 -6.38 34.72 2.85
N ASP A 30 -7.29 35.62 3.22
CA ASP A 30 -7.43 36.12 4.59
C ASP A 30 -7.74 34.98 5.56
N TRP A 31 -8.66 34.08 5.18
CA TRP A 31 -9.00 32.92 5.99
C TRP A 31 -7.83 31.93 6.14
N LEU A 32 -7.05 31.75 5.08
CA LEU A 32 -5.86 30.89 5.08
C LEU A 32 -4.64 31.56 5.73
N GLY A 33 -4.72 32.84 6.08
CA GLY A 33 -3.61 33.61 6.65
C GLY A 33 -2.45 33.83 5.68
N ILE A 34 -2.75 33.95 4.38
CA ILE A 34 -1.74 34.11 3.32
C ILE A 34 -1.73 35.57 2.88
N ASP A 35 -0.54 36.13 2.79
CA ASP A 35 -0.34 37.42 2.13
C ASP A 35 -0.55 37.27 0.62
N ALA A 36 -1.49 38.02 0.05
CA ALA A 36 -1.80 37.99 -1.38
C ALA A 36 -0.58 38.30 -2.25
N ASP A 37 0.39 39.07 -1.74
CA ASP A 37 1.63 39.41 -2.44
C ASP A 37 2.56 38.20 -2.65
N LEU A 38 2.37 37.13 -1.87
CA LEU A 38 3.13 35.88 -2.01
C LEU A 38 2.56 34.96 -3.10
N MET A 39 1.37 35.26 -3.65
CA MET A 39 0.74 34.43 -4.66
C MET A 39 1.29 34.71 -6.06
N VAL A 40 1.96 33.71 -6.64
CA VAL A 40 2.42 33.75 -8.04
C VAL A 40 1.50 32.91 -8.94
N PRO A 41 1.26 33.33 -10.20
CA PRO A 41 0.52 32.51 -11.15
C PRO A 41 1.17 31.14 -11.35
N GLY A 42 0.36 30.07 -11.31
CA GLY A 42 0.81 28.68 -11.39
C GLY A 42 0.29 27.83 -10.24
N VAL A 43 0.99 26.74 -9.96
CA VAL A 43 0.72 25.87 -8.81
C VAL A 43 1.84 26.06 -7.79
N MET A 44 1.47 26.25 -6.53
CA MET A 44 2.38 26.50 -5.42
C MET A 44 2.00 25.70 -4.18
N GLU A 45 2.99 25.45 -3.34
CA GLU A 45 2.82 24.82 -2.03
C GLU A 45 3.41 25.75 -0.96
N ILE A 46 2.67 25.89 0.14
CA ILE A 46 3.02 26.71 1.29
C ILE A 46 2.92 25.81 2.52
N GLU A 47 4.00 25.70 3.28
CA GLU A 47 3.99 25.04 4.58
C GLU A 47 3.35 25.98 5.60
N LEU A 48 2.26 25.52 6.22
CA LEU A 48 1.60 26.20 7.34
C LEU A 48 2.14 25.64 8.65
N THR A 49 1.98 26.39 9.74
CA THR A 49 2.38 25.94 11.09
C THR A 49 1.72 24.63 11.52
N ASP A 50 0.53 24.34 11.01
CA ASP A 50 -0.32 23.22 11.38
C ASP A 50 -0.67 22.30 10.20
N GLY A 51 -0.01 22.47 9.05
CA GLY A 51 -0.46 21.82 7.82
C GLY A 51 0.31 22.12 6.55
N LEU A 52 -0.23 21.61 5.44
CA LEU A 52 0.23 21.92 4.08
C LEU A 52 -0.90 22.58 3.31
N LEU A 53 -0.57 23.65 2.59
CA LEU A 53 -1.47 24.32 1.68
C LEU A 53 -0.93 24.25 0.25
N SER A 54 -1.76 23.78 -0.67
CA SER A 54 -1.50 23.84 -2.11
C SER A 54 -2.47 24.82 -2.76
N ILE A 55 -1.98 25.64 -3.68
CA ILE A 55 -2.77 26.66 -4.40
C ILE A 55 -2.49 26.55 -5.89
N ALA A 56 -3.53 26.67 -6.70
CA ALA A 56 -3.45 26.80 -8.15
C ALA A 56 -4.12 28.12 -8.53
N TYR A 57 -3.35 29.08 -9.03
CA TYR A 57 -3.77 30.47 -9.20
C TYR A 57 -3.45 30.97 -10.61
N GLN A 58 -4.42 31.59 -11.26
CA GLN A 58 -4.23 32.27 -12.54
C GLN A 58 -5.21 33.45 -12.65
N PRO A 59 -4.80 34.66 -12.24
CA PRO A 59 -5.70 35.81 -12.14
C PRO A 59 -6.24 36.25 -13.50
N MET A 60 -5.42 36.16 -14.55
CA MET A 60 -5.84 36.52 -15.92
C MET A 60 -6.99 35.65 -16.44
N GLN A 61 -7.13 34.43 -15.92
CA GLN A 61 -8.22 33.51 -16.27
C GLN A 61 -9.30 33.44 -15.19
N ARG A 62 -9.22 34.27 -14.15
CA ARG A 62 -10.08 34.23 -12.96
C ARG A 62 -10.21 32.81 -12.42
N PHE A 63 -9.05 32.17 -12.25
CA PHE A 63 -8.93 30.80 -11.78
C PHE A 63 -8.20 30.81 -10.44
N PHE A 64 -8.80 30.16 -9.46
CA PHE A 64 -8.22 29.96 -8.14
C PHE A 64 -8.73 28.63 -7.61
N ALA A 65 -7.83 27.79 -7.11
CA ALA A 65 -8.16 26.59 -6.39
C ALA A 65 -7.15 26.39 -5.26
N PHE A 66 -7.57 25.78 -4.17
CA PHE A 66 -6.67 25.44 -3.07
C PHE A 66 -7.04 24.10 -2.46
N ARG A 67 -6.06 23.53 -1.76
CA ARG A 67 -6.20 22.37 -0.89
C ARG A 67 -5.42 22.63 0.38
N SER A 68 -6.10 22.59 1.51
CA SER A 68 -5.49 22.72 2.83
C SER A 68 -5.65 21.42 3.59
N LEU A 69 -4.54 20.92 4.14
CA LEU A 69 -4.52 19.81 5.07
C LEU A 69 -3.99 20.33 6.41
N SER A 70 -4.89 20.54 7.36
CA SER A 70 -4.56 21.00 8.72
C SER A 70 -4.92 19.92 9.75
N VAL A 71 -4.14 19.85 10.83
CA VAL A 71 -4.43 18.98 11.99
C VAL A 71 -5.72 19.40 12.69
N GLU A 72 -6.00 20.70 12.75
CA GLU A 72 -7.19 21.27 13.41
C GLU A 72 -8.45 21.10 12.57
N PHE A 73 -8.32 21.30 11.25
CA PHE A 73 -9.45 21.49 10.36
C PHE A 73 -9.69 20.38 9.34
N GLY A 74 -8.81 19.38 9.31
CA GLY A 74 -8.85 18.25 8.40
C GLY A 74 -8.47 18.65 6.97
N LEU A 75 -8.95 17.85 6.01
CA LEU A 75 -8.73 18.10 4.58
C LEU A 75 -9.86 18.96 4.01
N ARG A 76 -9.49 20.06 3.37
CA ARG A 76 -10.38 21.03 2.75
C ARG A 76 -9.90 21.37 1.35
N GLU A 77 -10.84 21.49 0.42
CA GLU A 77 -10.57 21.91 -0.94
C GLU A 77 -11.58 22.97 -1.35
N GLY A 78 -11.17 23.96 -2.11
CA GLY A 78 -12.10 24.94 -2.65
C GLY A 78 -11.58 25.58 -3.92
N PHE A 79 -12.48 26.20 -4.67
CA PHE A 79 -12.12 26.82 -5.93
C PHE A 79 -13.11 27.92 -6.35
N PHE A 80 -12.60 28.83 -7.17
CA PHE A 80 -13.34 29.70 -8.05
C PHE A 80 -12.81 29.51 -9.47
N VAL A 81 -13.70 29.19 -10.42
CA VAL A 81 -13.31 29.02 -11.82
C VAL A 81 -14.32 29.66 -12.75
N VAL A 82 -13.83 30.19 -13.88
CA VAL A 82 -14.65 30.69 -14.99
C VAL A 82 -14.49 29.75 -16.20
N PRO A 83 -15.38 28.77 -16.40
CA PRO A 83 -15.31 27.91 -17.58
C PRO A 83 -15.63 28.69 -18.86
N ALA A 84 -14.93 28.40 -19.96
CA ALA A 84 -15.04 29.16 -21.22
C ALA A 84 -16.47 29.25 -21.82
N ALA A 85 -17.35 28.30 -21.48
CA ALA A 85 -18.71 28.23 -22.02
C ALA A 85 -19.80 28.12 -20.93
N LYS A 86 -19.49 28.39 -19.66
CA LYS A 86 -20.44 28.27 -18.55
C LYS A 86 -20.30 29.43 -17.57
N ALA A 87 -21.36 29.67 -16.79
CA ALA A 87 -21.30 30.62 -15.69
C ALA A 87 -20.17 30.26 -14.70
N PRO A 88 -19.51 31.26 -14.08
CA PRO A 88 -18.52 31.03 -13.03
C PRO A 88 -19.09 30.22 -11.89
N ARG A 89 -18.21 29.46 -11.26
CA ARG A 89 -18.59 28.57 -10.16
C ARG A 89 -17.61 28.73 -9.01
N ILE A 90 -18.18 28.75 -7.82
CA ILE A 90 -17.47 28.57 -6.56
C ILE A 90 -17.83 27.21 -6.00
N GLY A 91 -16.82 26.44 -5.59
CA GLY A 91 -17.00 25.13 -5.00
C GLY A 91 -16.16 24.97 -3.74
N PHE A 92 -16.67 24.20 -2.79
CA PHE A 92 -15.99 23.93 -1.53
C PHE A 92 -16.27 22.49 -1.09
N SER A 93 -15.23 21.77 -0.67
CA SER A 93 -15.30 20.42 -0.13
C SER A 93 -14.60 20.34 1.21
N VAL A 94 -15.21 19.64 2.16
CA VAL A 94 -14.62 19.37 3.47
C VAL A 94 -14.76 17.90 3.81
N LEU A 95 -13.68 17.31 4.33
CA LEU A 95 -13.69 15.99 4.93
C LEU A 95 -13.86 16.16 6.45
N SER A 96 -15.02 15.81 6.97
CA SER A 96 -15.35 15.98 8.40
C SER A 96 -15.98 14.70 8.99
N ALA A 97 -15.75 14.49 10.29
CA ALA A 97 -16.37 13.41 11.07
C ALA A 97 -17.78 13.79 11.60
N ALA A 98 -17.98 15.08 11.93
CA ALA A 98 -19.27 15.63 12.37
C ALA A 98 -19.81 16.66 11.34
N ASP A 99 -20.92 17.34 11.64
CA ASP A 99 -21.56 18.41 10.84
C ASP A 99 -20.69 19.66 10.62
N GLY A 100 -19.50 19.47 10.03
CA GLY A 100 -18.64 20.50 9.50
C GLY A 100 -19.36 21.14 8.33
N GLY A 101 -20.05 22.24 8.62
CA GLY A 101 -20.76 23.03 7.64
C GLY A 101 -19.84 23.90 6.79
N VAL A 102 -20.46 24.73 5.98
CA VAL A 102 -19.78 25.78 5.21
C VAL A 102 -19.04 26.70 6.18
N ILE A 103 -17.73 26.88 5.98
CA ILE A 103 -16.92 27.79 6.81
C ILE A 103 -17.40 29.23 6.58
N ASP A 104 -17.33 30.07 7.62
CA ASP A 104 -17.77 31.47 7.58
C ASP A 104 -17.26 32.27 6.38
N CYS A 105 -16.03 32.03 5.92
CA CYS A 105 -15.48 32.67 4.73
C CYS A 105 -16.30 32.33 3.46
N PHE A 106 -16.77 31.09 3.32
CA PHE A 106 -17.61 30.65 2.21
C PHE A 106 -19.11 30.94 2.41
N ALA A 107 -19.56 31.16 3.65
CA ALA A 107 -20.97 31.35 3.98
C ALA A 107 -21.61 32.56 3.27
N LYS A 108 -20.79 33.54 2.84
CA LYS A 108 -21.22 34.69 2.01
C LYS A 108 -21.72 34.28 0.63
N TRP A 109 -21.22 33.17 0.10
CA TRP A 109 -21.51 32.71 -1.26
C TRP A 109 -22.27 31.40 -1.27
N ILE A 110 -21.86 30.44 -0.46
CA ILE A 110 -22.38 29.08 -0.42
C ILE A 110 -23.23 28.91 0.85
N CYS A 111 -24.36 28.22 0.73
CA CYS A 111 -25.15 27.79 1.88
C CYS A 111 -25.34 26.27 1.90
N HIS A 112 -25.90 25.75 3.00
CA HIS A 112 -26.09 24.31 3.20
C HIS A 112 -26.99 23.65 2.13
N SER A 113 -27.90 24.41 1.51
CA SER A 113 -28.74 23.90 0.41
C SER A 113 -28.00 23.77 -0.92
N ASP A 114 -26.78 24.28 -1.04
CA ASP A 114 -25.93 24.17 -2.23
C ASP A 114 -25.10 22.86 -2.24
N GLU A 115 -25.43 21.90 -1.35
CA GLU A 115 -24.76 20.61 -1.27
C GLU A 115 -25.02 19.77 -2.53
N VAL A 116 -23.97 19.17 -3.07
CA VAL A 116 -23.99 18.34 -4.28
C VAL A 116 -23.26 17.03 -4.05
N ALA A 117 -23.56 16.03 -4.88
CA ALA A 117 -22.95 14.70 -4.72
C ALA A 117 -21.44 14.69 -5.00
N ALA A 118 -20.94 15.56 -5.89
CA ALA A 118 -19.53 15.62 -6.25
C ALA A 118 -19.16 16.96 -6.91
N ILE A 119 -17.91 17.39 -6.71
CA ILE A 119 -17.28 18.49 -7.43
C ILE A 119 -15.85 18.09 -7.87
N PRO A 120 -15.22 18.78 -8.82
CA PRO A 120 -13.83 18.54 -9.19
C PRO A 120 -12.90 18.74 -7.98
N SER A 121 -11.93 17.84 -7.81
CA SER A 121 -10.90 17.98 -6.78
C SER A 121 -9.89 19.05 -7.14
N PHE A 122 -9.16 19.55 -6.14
CA PHE A 122 -8.03 20.47 -6.36
C PHE A 122 -7.04 19.94 -7.40
N LEU A 123 -6.66 18.65 -7.33
CA LEU A 123 -5.71 18.04 -8.26
C LEU A 123 -6.23 18.04 -9.71
N THR A 124 -7.52 17.81 -9.90
CA THR A 124 -8.15 17.87 -11.23
C THR A 124 -8.05 19.29 -11.80
N LEU A 125 -8.30 20.29 -10.96
CA LEU A 125 -8.25 21.69 -11.33
C LEU A 125 -6.82 22.17 -11.60
N ALA A 126 -5.86 21.81 -10.74
CA ALA A 126 -4.44 22.12 -10.91
C ALA A 126 -3.90 21.55 -12.24
N SER A 127 -4.26 20.31 -12.57
CA SER A 127 -3.89 19.68 -13.85
C SER A 127 -4.44 20.43 -15.06
N LEU A 128 -5.69 20.91 -14.99
CA LEU A 128 -6.30 21.72 -16.06
C LEU A 128 -5.61 23.08 -16.23
N LEU A 129 -5.15 23.68 -15.14
CA LEU A 129 -4.39 24.92 -15.20
C LEU A 129 -3.03 24.70 -15.86
N GLU A 130 -2.36 23.60 -15.51
CA GLU A 130 -1.08 23.23 -16.10
C GLU A 130 -1.20 22.81 -17.56
N GLU A 131 -2.21 22.06 -17.99
CA GLU A 131 -2.41 21.75 -19.41
C GLU A 131 -2.53 23.01 -20.28
N LYS A 132 -3.02 24.11 -19.72
CA LYS A 132 -3.05 25.43 -20.37
C LYS A 132 -1.75 26.23 -20.22
N ALA A 133 -0.93 25.95 -19.21
CA ALA A 133 0.33 26.65 -18.93
C ALA A 133 1.58 25.91 -19.47
N VAL A 134 1.47 24.62 -19.82
CA VAL A 134 2.58 23.76 -20.27
C VAL A 134 2.78 23.91 -21.78
N ALA A 135 3.47 24.98 -22.14
CA ALA A 135 4.67 24.81 -22.95
C ALA A 135 5.94 24.70 -22.08
N VAL A 136 5.88 24.90 -20.76
CA VAL A 136 7.09 24.92 -19.91
C VAL A 136 6.88 24.21 -18.57
N THR A 137 7.71 23.19 -18.32
CA THR A 137 8.00 22.46 -17.05
C THR A 137 7.11 21.27 -16.66
N ARG A 138 7.39 20.12 -17.27
CA ARG A 138 6.70 18.82 -17.04
C ARG A 138 7.26 17.97 -15.88
N SER A 139 7.94 18.54 -14.89
CA SER A 139 8.76 17.74 -13.95
C SER A 139 8.31 17.69 -12.48
N THR A 140 7.33 18.49 -12.04
CA THR A 140 7.09 18.64 -10.57
C THR A 140 5.78 17.99 -10.10
N ILE A 141 4.68 18.07 -10.87
CA ILE A 141 3.36 17.54 -10.45
C ILE A 141 3.29 16.02 -10.41
N GLY A 142 3.90 15.32 -11.39
CA GLY A 142 3.94 13.86 -11.37
C GLY A 142 4.64 13.29 -10.13
N GLY A 143 5.58 14.03 -9.54
CA GLY A 143 6.27 13.67 -8.31
C GLY A 143 5.44 13.93 -7.05
N LEU A 144 4.76 15.08 -6.98
CA LEU A 144 3.90 15.45 -5.84
C LEU A 144 2.64 14.58 -5.75
N GLN A 145 2.00 14.32 -6.90
CA GLN A 145 0.85 13.44 -7.02
C GLN A 145 1.21 12.00 -6.61
N ALA A 146 2.37 11.50 -7.04
CA ALA A 146 2.87 10.20 -6.61
C ALA A 146 3.19 10.15 -5.11
N ALA A 147 3.74 11.22 -4.53
CA ALA A 147 4.09 11.26 -3.12
C ALA A 147 2.85 11.32 -2.21
N GLU A 148 1.81 12.05 -2.62
CA GLU A 148 0.59 12.19 -1.83
C GLU A 148 -0.32 10.97 -1.97
N ASP A 149 -0.44 10.40 -3.18
CA ASP A 149 -1.07 9.10 -3.38
C ASP A 149 -0.35 8.02 -2.56
N GLN A 150 0.98 8.07 -2.48
CA GLN A 150 1.76 7.15 -1.66
C GLN A 150 1.51 7.34 -0.15
N LYS A 151 1.32 8.58 0.33
CA LYS A 151 0.95 8.85 1.74
C LYS A 151 -0.47 8.36 2.04
N TYR A 152 -1.43 8.66 1.17
CA TYR A 152 -2.83 8.22 1.32
C TYR A 152 -2.94 6.69 1.29
N LEU A 153 -2.32 6.04 0.32
CA LEU A 153 -2.29 4.58 0.23
C LEU A 153 -1.59 3.93 1.43
N ARG A 154 -0.53 4.55 1.98
CA ARG A 154 0.12 4.09 3.22
C ARG A 154 -0.81 4.17 4.43
N ARG A 155 -1.59 5.24 4.54
CA ARG A 155 -2.58 5.41 5.62
C ARG A 155 -3.70 4.37 5.50
N LEU A 156 -4.26 4.20 4.31
CA LEU A 156 -5.28 3.19 4.04
C LEU A 156 -4.78 1.76 4.31
N LEU A 157 -3.52 1.47 3.91
CA LEU A 157 -2.87 0.19 4.20
C LEU A 157 -2.65 -0.01 5.71
N ALA A 158 -2.29 1.03 6.46
CA ALA A 158 -2.15 0.94 7.91
C ALA A 158 -3.50 0.63 8.58
N GLU A 159 -4.57 1.32 8.17
CA GLU A 159 -5.94 1.06 8.65
C GLU A 159 -6.40 -0.38 8.31
N GLN A 160 -6.11 -0.87 7.11
CA GLN A 160 -6.41 -2.26 6.72
C GLN A 160 -5.58 -3.28 7.51
N VAL A 161 -4.30 -3.00 7.77
CA VAL A 161 -3.44 -3.88 8.58
C VAL A 161 -3.93 -3.95 10.02
N ASP A 162 -4.37 -2.84 10.60
CA ASP A 162 -4.90 -2.82 11.95
C ASP A 162 -6.26 -3.54 12.05
N LEU A 163 -7.12 -3.41 11.04
CA LEU A 163 -8.35 -4.20 10.93
C LEU A 163 -8.05 -5.70 10.81
N LEU A 164 -7.06 -6.09 10.00
CA LEU A 164 -6.62 -7.48 9.88
C LEU A 164 -6.03 -8.02 11.19
N ARG A 165 -5.30 -7.20 11.95
CA ARG A 165 -4.79 -7.59 13.27
C ARG A 165 -5.92 -7.79 14.28
N GLN A 166 -6.92 -6.90 14.28
CA GLN A 166 -8.09 -7.01 15.16
C GLN A 166 -8.90 -8.27 14.84
N THR A 167 -9.23 -8.50 13.57
CA THR A 167 -9.95 -9.71 13.13
C THR A 167 -9.16 -10.99 13.41
N GLN A 168 -7.84 -11.00 13.23
CA GLN A 168 -6.99 -12.15 13.61
C GLN A 168 -6.97 -12.37 15.14
N ALA A 169 -6.95 -11.31 15.94
CA ALA A 169 -7.00 -11.42 17.39
C ALA A 169 -8.35 -11.98 17.87
N GLU A 170 -9.46 -11.52 17.29
CA GLU A 170 -10.81 -12.04 17.53
C GLU A 170 -10.93 -13.52 17.12
N LEU A 171 -10.38 -13.90 15.97
CA LEU A 171 -10.39 -15.28 15.51
C LEU A 171 -9.59 -16.19 16.44
N ARG A 172 -8.43 -15.71 16.95
CA ARG A 172 -7.62 -16.43 17.93
C ARG A 172 -8.34 -16.58 19.27
N GLU A 173 -9.01 -15.54 19.73
CA GLU A 173 -9.80 -15.60 20.97
C GLU A 173 -10.99 -16.55 20.82
N THR A 174 -11.70 -16.49 19.70
CA THR A 174 -12.82 -17.39 19.38
C THR A 174 -12.34 -18.83 19.28
N LYS A 175 -11.24 -19.09 18.59
CA LYS A 175 -10.60 -20.41 18.50
C LYS A 175 -10.15 -20.91 19.87
N ARG A 176 -9.59 -20.04 20.72
CA ARG A 176 -9.22 -20.38 22.11
C ARG A 176 -10.44 -20.70 22.97
N ARG A 177 -11.57 -20.00 22.80
CA ARG A 177 -12.83 -20.32 23.50
C ARG A 177 -13.43 -21.65 23.03
N LEU A 178 -13.39 -21.93 21.73
CA LEU A 178 -13.89 -23.18 21.17
C LEU A 178 -13.01 -24.38 21.58
N LEU A 179 -11.68 -24.22 21.58
CA LEU A 179 -10.73 -25.26 21.98
C LEU A 179 -10.60 -25.39 23.51
N GLY A 180 -10.84 -24.32 24.26
CA GLY A 180 -10.81 -24.30 25.73
C GLY A 180 -11.94 -25.09 26.39
N ASN A 181 -12.97 -25.47 25.63
CA ASN A 181 -14.01 -26.40 26.07
C ASN A 181 -13.60 -27.89 25.91
N PHE A 182 -12.40 -28.17 25.40
CA PHE A 182 -11.83 -29.51 25.27
C PHE A 182 -10.43 -29.57 25.86
N ALA A 183 -10.32 -29.61 27.19
CA ALA A 183 -9.13 -30.14 27.85
C ALA A 183 -9.51 -30.84 29.18
N PRO A 184 -9.44 -32.18 29.26
CA PRO A 184 -9.15 -32.86 30.50
C PRO A 184 -7.67 -32.66 30.86
N GLY A 185 -7.37 -32.66 32.15
CA GLY A 185 -6.10 -32.16 32.68
C GLY A 185 -4.87 -33.08 32.57
N CYS A 186 -3.80 -32.55 33.20
CA CYS A 186 -2.60 -33.20 33.75
C CYS A 186 -1.25 -33.07 32.99
N SER A 187 -0.39 -32.31 33.68
CA SER A 187 0.99 -32.55 34.12
C SER A 187 2.17 -32.65 33.13
N ALA A 188 3.14 -31.79 33.48
CA ALA A 188 4.55 -31.72 33.13
C ALA A 188 5.28 -33.05 32.86
N GLY A 189 6.14 -33.02 31.83
CA GLY A 189 7.32 -33.87 31.70
C GLY A 189 7.40 -34.62 30.38
N SER A 190 8.12 -34.04 29.40
CA SER A 190 9.12 -34.70 28.54
C SER A 190 9.36 -33.91 27.26
N CYS A 191 10.61 -33.93 26.83
CA CYS A 191 11.12 -33.34 25.61
C CYS A 191 10.70 -34.25 24.46
N GLU A 192 9.65 -33.89 23.72
CA GLU A 192 9.28 -34.59 22.48
C GLU A 192 9.09 -33.56 21.37
N SER A 193 9.84 -33.76 20.28
CA SER A 193 9.67 -33.08 19.00
C SER A 193 8.19 -33.12 18.62
N PRO A 194 7.54 -32.01 18.22
CA PRO A 194 6.18 -32.11 17.74
C PRO A 194 6.22 -32.78 16.37
N ASP A 195 6.05 -34.11 16.36
CA ASP A 195 5.50 -34.88 15.25
C ASP A 195 4.05 -34.42 15.03
N SER A 196 3.88 -33.17 14.63
CA SER A 196 2.68 -32.75 13.93
C SER A 196 2.99 -33.00 12.46
N ALA A 197 2.47 -34.12 11.95
CA ALA A 197 2.56 -34.53 10.56
C ALA A 197 1.89 -33.45 9.68
N TRP A 198 2.65 -32.41 9.36
CA TRP A 198 2.19 -31.28 8.59
C TRP A 198 2.06 -31.73 7.13
N SER A 199 0.84 -31.74 6.64
CA SER A 199 0.55 -32.15 5.28
C SER A 199 0.66 -30.95 4.34
N LEU A 200 0.88 -31.19 3.05
CA LEU A 200 0.82 -30.14 2.04
C LEU A 200 -0.57 -29.52 1.89
N GLU A 201 -1.60 -30.08 2.55
CA GLU A 201 -2.95 -29.50 2.63
C GLU A 201 -2.99 -28.33 3.63
N ASP A 202 -2.24 -28.42 4.73
CA ASP A 202 -2.09 -27.38 5.77
C ASP A 202 -1.30 -26.16 5.26
N LEU A 203 -0.56 -26.32 4.15
CA LEU A 203 0.14 -25.23 3.47
C LEU A 203 -0.81 -24.08 3.11
N ALA A 204 -2.08 -24.40 2.81
CA ALA A 204 -3.02 -23.37 2.44
C ALA A 204 -3.29 -22.41 3.60
N ASP A 205 -3.60 -22.95 4.76
CA ASP A 205 -3.95 -22.22 5.98
C ASP A 205 -2.74 -21.51 6.58
N TRP A 206 -1.57 -22.13 6.51
CA TRP A 206 -0.32 -21.50 6.93
C TRP A 206 0.01 -20.27 6.09
N CYS A 207 -0.18 -20.33 4.76
CA CYS A 207 0.05 -19.17 3.90
C CYS A 207 -0.90 -18.01 4.26
N ALA A 208 -2.17 -18.30 4.52
CA ALA A 208 -3.14 -17.28 4.93
C ALA A 208 -2.78 -16.66 6.29
N THR A 209 -2.30 -17.47 7.22
CA THR A 209 -1.88 -17.01 8.55
C THR A 209 -0.61 -16.14 8.49
N ASN A 210 0.27 -16.38 7.52
CA ASN A 210 1.60 -15.76 7.42
C ASN A 210 1.74 -14.76 6.25
N GLU A 211 0.64 -14.34 5.62
CA GLU A 211 0.65 -13.45 4.44
C GLU A 211 1.30 -12.07 4.70
N GLN A 212 1.29 -11.65 5.97
CA GLN A 212 1.95 -10.44 6.45
C GLN A 212 3.49 -10.54 6.38
N LEU A 213 4.02 -11.77 6.47
CA LEU A 213 5.45 -12.06 6.55
C LEU A 213 6.02 -12.53 5.21
N ILE A 214 5.27 -13.37 4.49
CA ILE A 214 5.68 -14.01 3.24
C ILE A 214 4.48 -14.12 2.28
N ILE A 215 4.75 -13.98 0.99
CA ILE A 215 3.75 -14.13 -0.08
C ILE A 215 4.07 -15.40 -0.84
N VAL A 216 3.20 -16.40 -0.74
CA VAL A 216 3.32 -17.65 -1.51
C VAL A 216 2.30 -17.64 -2.64
N LEU A 217 2.76 -17.52 -3.88
CA LEU A 217 1.84 -17.37 -5.02
C LEU A 217 1.02 -18.65 -5.26
N PRO A 218 -0.22 -18.54 -5.79
CA PRO A 218 -1.07 -19.69 -6.06
C PRO A 218 -0.40 -20.78 -6.92
N ARG A 219 0.43 -20.37 -7.88
CA ARG A 219 1.20 -21.30 -8.73
C ARG A 219 2.25 -22.09 -7.95
N ALA A 220 2.89 -21.46 -6.97
CA ALA A 220 3.87 -22.11 -6.10
C ALA A 220 3.18 -23.13 -5.17
N ARG A 221 2.04 -22.74 -4.57
CA ARG A 221 1.21 -23.65 -3.74
C ARG A 221 0.76 -24.88 -4.53
N ARG A 222 0.33 -24.67 -5.78
CA ARG A 222 -0.04 -25.76 -6.69
C ARG A 222 1.14 -26.66 -7.04
N GLY A 223 2.33 -26.07 -7.27
CA GLY A 223 3.56 -26.82 -7.52
C GLY A 223 3.93 -27.73 -6.34
N ALA A 224 3.83 -27.21 -5.12
CA ALA A 224 4.05 -27.99 -3.90
C ALA A 224 3.03 -29.11 -3.72
N ARG A 225 1.73 -28.81 -3.86
CA ARG A 225 0.66 -29.81 -3.73
C ARG A 225 0.81 -30.96 -4.74
N ASN A 226 1.29 -30.67 -5.95
CA ASN A 226 1.46 -31.67 -7.01
C ASN A 226 2.84 -32.34 -6.99
N SER A 227 3.66 -32.09 -5.97
CA SER A 227 5.01 -32.63 -5.89
C SER A 227 5.05 -34.04 -5.31
N ASN A 228 5.99 -34.84 -5.81
CA ASN A 228 6.34 -36.15 -5.25
C ASN A 228 7.45 -36.06 -4.19
N TYR A 229 7.74 -34.87 -3.68
CA TYR A 229 8.81 -34.64 -2.71
C TYR A 229 8.46 -35.30 -1.37
N GLU A 230 9.34 -36.17 -0.87
CA GLU A 230 9.03 -37.11 0.22
C GLU A 230 9.01 -36.45 1.61
N ARG A 231 9.55 -35.23 1.73
CA ARG A 231 9.79 -34.56 3.01
C ARG A 231 9.13 -33.18 3.11
N PRO A 232 7.79 -33.12 3.28
CA PRO A 232 7.06 -31.84 3.35
C PRO A 232 7.52 -30.94 4.50
N ASP A 233 8.07 -31.53 5.57
CA ASP A 233 8.73 -30.84 6.68
C ASP A 233 9.84 -29.88 6.23
N HIS A 234 10.60 -30.23 5.19
CA HIS A 234 11.62 -29.33 4.65
C HIS A 234 11.02 -28.13 3.91
N VAL A 235 9.82 -28.28 3.33
CA VAL A 235 9.12 -27.17 2.68
C VAL A 235 8.66 -26.17 3.73
N VAL A 236 8.12 -26.66 4.86
CA VAL A 236 7.74 -25.81 6.01
C VAL A 236 8.95 -25.07 6.54
N ALA A 237 10.03 -25.78 6.87
CA ALA A 237 11.24 -25.18 7.41
C ALA A 237 11.79 -24.10 6.48
N ALA A 238 11.78 -24.32 5.16
CA ALA A 238 12.19 -23.32 4.20
C ALA A 238 11.27 -22.09 4.18
N LEU A 239 9.95 -22.27 4.27
CA LEU A 239 9.00 -21.16 4.33
C LEU A 239 9.12 -20.36 5.63
N GLU A 240 9.34 -21.01 6.77
CA GLU A 240 9.59 -20.36 8.06
C GLU A 240 10.90 -19.58 8.06
N LEU A 241 11.97 -20.15 7.50
CA LEU A 241 13.24 -19.46 7.28
C LEU A 241 13.05 -18.17 6.45
N LEU A 242 12.24 -18.25 5.39
CA LEU A 242 11.97 -17.10 4.52
C LEU A 242 11.09 -16.04 5.19
N ALA A 243 10.07 -16.46 5.96
CA ALA A 243 9.13 -15.57 6.64
C ALA A 243 9.76 -14.84 7.84
N GLY A 244 10.70 -15.49 8.55
CA GLY A 244 11.35 -14.95 9.75
C GLY A 244 12.83 -14.59 9.54
N PRO A 245 13.78 -15.52 9.75
CA PRO A 245 15.21 -15.25 9.75
C PRO A 245 15.74 -14.52 8.50
N TYR A 246 15.38 -14.98 7.30
CA TYR A 246 15.82 -14.32 6.06
C TYR A 246 15.25 -12.91 5.93
N ARG A 247 13.98 -12.70 6.33
CA ARG A 247 13.38 -11.36 6.36
C ARG A 247 14.15 -10.45 7.31
N ARG A 248 14.48 -10.91 8.51
CA ARG A 248 15.31 -10.16 9.49
C ARG A 248 16.67 -9.81 8.93
N LEU A 249 17.32 -10.73 8.20
CA LEU A 249 18.59 -10.47 7.51
C LEU A 249 18.44 -9.32 6.51
N ARG A 250 17.38 -9.33 5.70
CA ARG A 250 17.10 -8.28 4.70
C ARG A 250 16.72 -6.93 5.32
N LEU A 251 16.25 -6.93 6.56
CA LEU A 251 15.97 -5.71 7.33
C LEU A 251 17.21 -5.17 8.07
N GLY A 252 18.28 -5.97 8.17
CA GLY A 252 19.48 -5.63 8.93
C GLY A 252 19.37 -5.97 10.42
N ASP A 253 18.36 -6.73 10.82
CA ASP A 253 18.12 -7.10 12.23
C ASP A 253 19.01 -8.26 12.70
N ILE A 254 19.63 -8.99 11.77
CA ILE A 254 20.62 -10.04 12.03
C ILE A 254 21.76 -9.92 11.02
N SER A 255 22.94 -10.36 11.42
CA SER A 255 24.13 -10.46 10.59
C SER A 255 24.11 -11.67 9.66
N ASN A 256 24.95 -11.66 8.61
CA ASN A 256 25.15 -12.83 7.74
C ASN A 256 25.60 -14.07 8.53
N LYS A 257 26.38 -13.88 9.59
CA LYS A 257 26.86 -14.98 10.44
C LYS A 257 25.71 -15.64 11.21
N GLU A 258 24.85 -14.84 11.84
CA GLU A 258 23.64 -15.35 12.51
C GLU A 258 22.69 -16.04 11.53
N TRP A 259 22.59 -15.53 10.30
CA TRP A 259 21.83 -16.20 9.24
C TRP A 259 22.42 -17.58 8.88
N GLU A 260 23.74 -17.68 8.70
CA GLU A 260 24.41 -18.95 8.42
C GLU A 260 24.23 -19.95 9.56
N GLU A 261 24.30 -19.51 10.82
CA GLU A 261 24.08 -20.33 12.02
C GLU A 261 22.64 -20.90 12.07
N VAL A 262 21.65 -20.15 11.59
CA VAL A 262 20.24 -20.61 11.51
C VAL A 262 19.99 -21.48 10.27
N LEU A 263 20.68 -21.21 9.15
CA LEU A 263 20.50 -21.94 7.89
C LEU A 263 21.15 -23.33 7.94
N LEU A 264 22.37 -23.45 8.44
CA LEU A 264 23.18 -24.68 8.41
C LEU A 264 22.45 -25.91 8.99
N PRO A 265 21.82 -25.86 10.18
CA PRO A 265 21.16 -27.03 10.77
C PRO A 265 19.99 -27.57 9.94
N THR A 266 19.39 -26.73 9.08
CA THR A 266 18.24 -27.13 8.26
C THR A 266 18.64 -27.95 7.02
N GLY A 267 19.94 -28.00 6.68
CA GLY A 267 20.45 -28.64 5.47
C GLY A 267 20.00 -27.97 4.16
N LEU A 268 19.38 -26.79 4.25
CA LEU A 268 19.05 -25.94 3.10
C LEU A 268 20.25 -25.06 2.75
N ARG A 269 20.37 -24.73 1.46
CA ARG A 269 21.35 -23.75 0.97
C ARG A 269 20.64 -22.63 0.23
N LEU A 270 21.16 -21.41 0.37
CA LEU A 270 20.71 -20.25 -0.37
C LEU A 270 21.65 -20.03 -1.56
N GLU A 271 21.12 -20.10 -2.78
CA GLU A 271 21.88 -19.87 -4.01
C GLU A 271 21.16 -18.89 -4.96
N GLY A 272 21.94 -18.27 -5.84
CA GLY A 272 21.42 -17.46 -6.94
C GLY A 272 20.84 -18.35 -8.05
N SER A 273 19.71 -17.96 -8.63
CA SER A 273 19.17 -18.63 -9.81
C SER A 273 19.92 -18.21 -11.09
N VAL A 274 19.71 -18.98 -12.16
CA VAL A 274 20.31 -18.70 -13.47
C VAL A 274 19.85 -17.34 -13.99
N ALA A 275 20.79 -16.57 -14.57
CA ALA A 275 20.48 -15.27 -15.15
C ALA A 275 19.42 -15.39 -16.27
N PRO A 276 18.55 -14.39 -16.47
CA PRO A 276 17.50 -14.43 -17.51
C PRO A 276 18.04 -14.68 -18.92
N SER A 277 19.25 -14.23 -19.22
CA SER A 277 19.94 -14.46 -20.49
C SER A 277 20.29 -15.93 -20.74
N ILE A 278 20.45 -16.73 -19.68
CA ILE A 278 20.80 -18.15 -19.73
C ILE A 278 19.52 -19.02 -19.76
N ALA A 279 18.40 -18.50 -19.25
CA ALA A 279 17.12 -19.23 -19.18
C ALA A 279 16.48 -19.56 -20.54
N GLY A 280 16.96 -18.97 -21.64
CA GLY A 280 16.52 -19.27 -23.01
C GLY A 280 15.00 -19.12 -23.20
N GLU A 281 14.36 -20.10 -23.85
CA GLU A 281 12.91 -20.11 -24.08
C GLU A 281 12.08 -20.18 -22.79
N HIS A 282 12.68 -20.61 -21.67
CA HIS A 282 12.00 -20.73 -20.38
C HIS A 282 12.15 -19.49 -19.49
N HIS A 283 12.65 -18.38 -20.04
CA HIS A 283 12.84 -17.13 -19.32
C HIS A 283 11.62 -16.69 -18.51
N GLU A 284 10.40 -16.83 -19.05
CA GLU A 284 9.17 -16.42 -18.37
C GLU A 284 8.91 -17.16 -17.05
N LYS A 285 9.37 -18.41 -16.91
CA LYS A 285 9.14 -19.22 -15.70
C LYS A 285 9.92 -18.67 -14.49
N TYR A 286 11.04 -18.02 -14.73
CA TYR A 286 11.84 -17.32 -13.71
C TYR A 286 11.24 -15.98 -13.29
N PHE A 287 10.12 -15.56 -13.89
CA PHE A 287 9.39 -14.38 -13.47
C PHE A 287 8.05 -14.75 -12.86
N CYS A 288 7.61 -13.94 -11.90
CA CYS A 288 6.23 -13.95 -11.42
C CYS A 288 5.64 -12.54 -11.44
N ARG A 289 4.31 -12.46 -11.43
CA ARG A 289 3.58 -11.20 -11.25
C ARG A 289 2.93 -11.17 -9.88
N TRP A 290 3.08 -10.07 -9.17
CA TRP A 290 2.41 -9.82 -7.89
C TRP A 290 2.18 -8.32 -7.71
N ALA A 291 0.99 -7.92 -7.26
CA ALA A 291 0.58 -6.52 -7.11
C ALA A 291 0.89 -5.65 -8.36
N GLY A 292 0.59 -6.17 -9.56
CA GLY A 292 0.82 -5.47 -10.84
C GLY A 292 2.28 -5.42 -11.32
N ARG A 293 3.25 -5.91 -10.53
CA ARG A 293 4.69 -5.84 -10.84
C ARG A 293 5.25 -7.20 -11.23
N LYS A 294 6.27 -7.19 -12.09
CA LYS A 294 7.03 -8.38 -12.52
C LYS A 294 8.27 -8.53 -11.64
N TYR A 295 8.44 -9.70 -11.03
CA TYR A 295 9.57 -10.04 -10.17
C TYR A 295 10.41 -11.14 -10.80
N PHE A 296 11.73 -10.97 -10.81
CA PHE A 296 12.68 -12.02 -11.15
C PHE A 296 12.96 -12.87 -9.91
N LEU A 297 12.78 -14.17 -10.02
CA LEU A 297 13.09 -15.14 -8.97
C LEU A 297 14.59 -15.44 -8.95
N GLY A 298 15.37 -14.43 -8.56
CA GLY A 298 16.83 -14.44 -8.59
C GLY A 298 17.49 -15.30 -7.52
N LEU A 299 16.72 -15.77 -6.54
CA LEU A 299 17.22 -16.56 -5.41
C LEU A 299 16.38 -17.82 -5.25
N HIS A 300 17.00 -18.84 -4.68
CA HIS A 300 16.27 -20.00 -4.25
C HIS A 300 16.91 -20.69 -3.06
N LEU A 301 16.06 -21.28 -2.21
CA LEU A 301 16.49 -22.26 -1.22
C LEU A 301 16.50 -23.63 -1.89
N LEU A 302 17.59 -24.37 -1.71
CA LEU A 302 17.72 -25.73 -2.24
C LEU A 302 18.09 -26.74 -1.18
N ARG A 303 17.66 -27.98 -1.41
CA ARG A 303 18.16 -29.16 -0.71
C ARG A 303 18.28 -30.32 -1.70
N GLY A 304 19.34 -31.10 -1.54
CA GLY A 304 19.74 -32.11 -2.52
C GLY A 304 20.53 -31.51 -3.70
N GLY A 305 21.29 -32.36 -4.38
CA GLY A 305 22.11 -31.99 -5.55
C GLY A 305 21.71 -32.71 -6.83
N GLY A 306 20.75 -33.66 -6.76
CA GLY A 306 20.31 -34.47 -7.89
C GLY A 306 19.14 -33.87 -8.67
N ARG A 307 18.68 -34.60 -9.70
CA ARG A 307 17.49 -34.26 -10.49
C ARG A 307 16.24 -35.03 -10.08
N ASP A 308 16.34 -35.93 -9.11
CA ASP A 308 15.20 -36.71 -8.62
C ASP A 308 14.21 -35.79 -7.89
N PRO A 309 12.97 -35.61 -8.40
CA PRO A 309 11.96 -34.75 -7.78
C PRO A 309 11.56 -35.19 -6.36
N ARG A 310 11.82 -36.45 -5.98
CA ARG A 310 11.51 -36.97 -4.63
C ARG A 310 12.44 -36.43 -3.55
N THR A 311 13.68 -36.10 -3.92
CA THR A 311 14.76 -35.72 -3.01
C THR A 311 15.34 -34.33 -3.28
N CYS A 312 15.04 -33.74 -4.44
CA CYS A 312 15.50 -32.42 -4.83
C CYS A 312 14.44 -31.35 -4.55
N LEU A 313 14.71 -30.51 -3.55
CA LEU A 313 13.89 -29.35 -3.21
C LEU A 313 14.52 -28.10 -3.82
N ARG A 314 13.70 -27.31 -4.52
CA ARG A 314 14.01 -25.94 -4.94
C ARG A 314 12.82 -25.04 -4.66
N ILE A 315 13.04 -23.94 -3.94
CA ILE A 315 12.03 -22.92 -3.64
C ILE A 315 12.56 -21.60 -4.17
N TYR A 316 12.00 -21.14 -5.28
CA TYR A 316 12.43 -19.93 -5.97
C TYR A 316 11.63 -18.73 -5.46
N PHE A 317 12.36 -17.68 -5.10
CA PHE A 317 11.77 -16.50 -4.49
C PHE A 317 12.48 -15.21 -4.90
N ALA A 318 11.80 -14.10 -4.62
CA ALA A 318 12.32 -12.75 -4.76
C ALA A 318 12.10 -11.97 -3.47
N TRP A 319 12.94 -10.96 -3.22
CA TRP A 319 12.72 -9.98 -2.16
C TRP A 319 11.92 -8.80 -2.70
N GLU A 320 10.84 -8.42 -2.01
CA GLU A 320 10.04 -7.25 -2.33
C GLU A 320 10.31 -6.14 -1.31
N SER A 321 10.85 -5.03 -1.79
CA SER A 321 11.43 -3.99 -0.93
C SER A 321 10.39 -3.08 -0.27
N ILE A 322 9.21 -2.87 -0.86
CA ILE A 322 8.24 -1.91 -0.33
C ILE A 322 7.48 -2.47 0.87
N SER A 323 6.90 -3.66 0.72
CA SER A 323 6.22 -4.41 1.76
C SER A 323 7.16 -5.26 2.62
N LYS A 324 8.46 -5.28 2.27
CA LYS A 324 9.53 -5.96 3.02
C LYS A 324 9.28 -7.46 3.16
N ARG A 325 8.70 -8.09 2.14
CA ARG A 325 8.27 -9.50 2.14
C ARG A 325 9.06 -10.33 1.13
N VAL A 326 9.14 -11.63 1.39
CA VAL A 326 9.57 -12.61 0.40
C VAL A 326 8.39 -12.99 -0.50
N ILE A 327 8.59 -13.01 -1.81
CA ILE A 327 7.63 -13.53 -2.79
C ILE A 327 8.13 -14.88 -3.29
N VAL A 328 7.43 -15.95 -2.92
CA VAL A 328 7.71 -17.30 -3.41
C VAL A 328 6.92 -17.54 -4.70
N GLY A 329 7.67 -17.67 -5.79
CA GLY A 329 7.09 -17.82 -7.13
C GLY A 329 7.08 -19.24 -7.65
N HIS A 330 7.90 -20.15 -7.14
CA HIS A 330 7.91 -21.56 -7.55
C HIS A 330 8.41 -22.44 -6.41
N MET A 331 7.83 -23.63 -6.24
CA MET A 331 8.19 -24.55 -5.15
C MET A 331 8.32 -25.99 -5.63
N THR A 332 9.09 -26.75 -4.84
CA THR A 332 9.31 -28.20 -4.83
C THR A 332 9.93 -28.84 -6.06
N SER A 333 10.24 -28.09 -7.12
CA SER A 333 10.94 -28.64 -8.28
C SER A 333 11.88 -27.63 -8.92
N HIS A 334 12.81 -28.13 -9.72
CA HIS A 334 13.70 -27.31 -10.51
C HIS A 334 12.92 -26.56 -11.61
N LEU A 335 13.22 -25.28 -11.83
CA LEU A 335 12.73 -24.55 -13.00
C LEU A 335 13.52 -24.99 -14.24
N PRO A 336 12.88 -25.39 -15.34
CA PRO A 336 13.62 -25.82 -16.52
C PRO A 336 14.48 -24.67 -17.07
N ASN A 337 15.64 -25.00 -17.60
CA ASN A 337 16.57 -24.06 -18.22
C ASN A 337 17.04 -24.65 -19.55
N SER A 338 17.76 -23.89 -20.36
CA SER A 338 18.24 -24.33 -21.67
C SER A 338 19.21 -25.53 -21.62
N LEU A 339 19.64 -25.95 -20.43
CA LEU A 339 20.54 -27.08 -20.18
C LEU A 339 19.82 -28.29 -19.54
N THR A 340 18.52 -28.20 -19.25
CA THR A 340 17.68 -29.27 -18.65
C THR A 340 16.26 -29.27 -19.19
#